data_AF-A0A5C8Q1F2-F1
#
_entry.id   AF-A0A5C8Q1F2-F1
#
_cell.length_a   1.000
_cell.length_b   1.000
_cell.length_c   1.000
_cell.angle_alpha   90.00
_cell.angle_beta   90.00
_cell.angle_gamma   90.00
#
_symmetry.space_group_name_H-M   'P 1'
#
loop_
_entity.id
_entity.type
_entity.pdbx_description
1 polymer ?
#
loop_
_entity_poly.entity_id
_entity_poly.type
_entity_poly.pdbx_seq_one_letter_code
_entity_poly.pdbx_strand_id
1 'polypeptide(L)'
;MTALFPPLDEDELRALTDDIRERGLLHPIVLDPQGRLLDGRGRLRACEAASVEPAFVTYEGNDPSGYALSVNLRRRNISKGQAAMISAKARSGSEHPPGSDSEQTTRSVAEQTGLSLGRISQANTVLQHAADLVDPVINGAMGLDEAYALARENKAKANSAEVQLNRLREEDPELAERVVEGDLTLAGAWAERTERVEEDKRQRRVATRLLDELVPPLAQARGTRTFARYDPAFAGSGPITRETIAHAMTALTEMDQVWQERDLP
;
A
#
# COMPACT_ATOMS: atom_id res chain seq x y z
N MET A 1 -5.05 -19.82 -7.19
CA MET A 1 -3.68 -19.27 -7.37
C MET A 1 -3.11 -19.39 -8.79
N THR A 2 -3.96 -19.60 -9.81
CA THR A 2 -3.48 -19.91 -11.18
C THR A 2 -3.86 -18.86 -12.23
N ALA A 3 -4.20 -17.65 -11.75
CA ALA A 3 -4.58 -16.50 -12.55
C ALA A 3 -3.48 -15.41 -12.61
N LEU A 4 -2.28 -15.68 -12.07
CA LEU A 4 -1.18 -14.70 -12.02
C LEU A 4 -0.32 -14.66 -13.29
N PHE A 5 -0.49 -15.60 -14.23
CA PHE A 5 0.35 -15.72 -15.43
C PHE A 5 -0.52 -15.91 -16.67
N PRO A 6 -0.38 -15.05 -17.70
CA PRO A 6 -1.15 -15.18 -18.94
C PRO A 6 -0.78 -16.45 -19.71
N PRO A 7 -1.73 -17.03 -20.47
CA PRO A 7 -1.47 -18.17 -21.35
C PRO A 7 -0.42 -17.83 -22.42
N LEU A 8 0.23 -18.87 -22.97
CA LEU A 8 1.07 -18.72 -24.18
C LEU A 8 0.22 -18.15 -25.31
N ASP A 9 0.82 -17.32 -26.15
CA ASP A 9 0.17 -16.91 -27.40
C ASP A 9 0.14 -18.08 -28.41
N GLU A 10 -0.60 -17.92 -29.51
CA GLU A 10 -0.84 -18.99 -30.47
C GLU A 10 0.42 -19.38 -31.26
N ASP A 11 1.37 -18.46 -31.43
CA ASP A 11 2.63 -18.73 -32.14
C ASP A 11 3.61 -19.50 -31.24
N GLU A 12 3.74 -19.08 -29.98
CA GLU A 12 4.50 -19.79 -28.96
C GLU A 12 3.95 -21.20 -28.69
N LEU A 13 2.62 -21.34 -28.67
CA LEU A 13 1.98 -22.65 -28.47
C LEU A 13 2.26 -23.60 -29.64
N ARG A 14 2.16 -23.10 -30.88
CA ARG A 14 2.49 -23.90 -32.08
C ARG A 14 3.94 -24.36 -32.11
N ALA A 15 4.88 -23.44 -31.85
CA ALA A 15 6.30 -23.78 -31.78
C ALA A 15 6.59 -24.85 -30.71
N LEU A 16 5.92 -24.77 -29.55
CA LEU A 16 6.05 -25.75 -28.48
C LEU A 16 5.41 -27.11 -28.85
N THR A 17 4.28 -27.10 -29.53
CA THR A 17 3.62 -28.32 -30.03
C THR A 17 4.49 -29.06 -31.05
N ASP A 18 5.13 -28.33 -31.96
CA ASP A 18 6.00 -28.93 -32.98
C ASP A 18 7.27 -29.53 -32.37
N ASP A 19 7.91 -28.85 -31.41
CA ASP A 19 9.08 -29.37 -30.68
C ASP A 19 8.72 -30.63 -29.88
N ILE A 20 7.55 -30.66 -29.21
CA ILE A 20 7.05 -31.83 -28.49
C ILE A 20 6.72 -32.99 -29.44
N ARG A 21 6.21 -32.71 -30.65
CA ARG A 21 5.93 -33.76 -31.65
C ARG A 21 7.22 -34.40 -32.16
N GLU A 22 8.28 -33.62 -32.34
CA GLU A 22 9.57 -34.11 -32.84
C GLU A 22 10.39 -34.84 -31.75
N ARG A 23 10.39 -34.32 -30.52
CA ARG A 23 11.34 -34.73 -29.48
C ARG A 23 10.69 -35.35 -28.24
N GLY A 24 9.36 -35.36 -28.18
CA GLY A 24 8.61 -35.73 -26.99
C GLY A 24 8.68 -34.65 -25.89
N LEU A 25 8.01 -34.91 -24.77
CA LEU A 25 8.05 -34.02 -23.62
C LEU A 25 9.36 -34.19 -22.84
N LEU A 26 10.30 -33.25 -22.99
CA LEU A 26 11.60 -33.28 -22.30
C LEU A 26 11.54 -32.87 -20.82
N HIS A 27 10.58 -32.02 -20.45
CA HIS A 27 10.42 -31.51 -19.09
C HIS A 27 9.01 -31.83 -18.56
N PRO A 28 8.88 -32.58 -17.45
CA PRO A 28 7.60 -33.00 -16.95
C PRO A 28 6.72 -31.82 -16.51
N ILE A 29 5.42 -32.09 -16.44
CA ILE A 29 4.41 -31.20 -15.87
C ILE A 29 4.41 -31.41 -14.36
N VAL A 30 4.45 -30.32 -13.60
CA VAL A 30 4.58 -30.40 -12.13
C VAL A 30 3.22 -30.28 -11.49
N LEU A 31 2.90 -31.22 -10.61
CA LEU A 31 1.71 -31.21 -9.77
C LEU A 31 2.08 -30.91 -8.32
N ASP A 32 1.16 -30.32 -7.56
CA ASP A 32 1.29 -30.23 -6.11
C ASP A 32 0.93 -31.58 -5.44
N PRO A 33 1.17 -31.76 -4.12
CA PRO A 33 0.82 -33.00 -3.43
C PRO A 33 -0.68 -33.34 -3.44
N GLN A 34 -1.54 -32.38 -3.80
CA GLN A 34 -2.99 -32.57 -3.94
C GLN A 34 -3.40 -32.85 -5.39
N GLY A 35 -2.44 -33.06 -6.30
CA GLY A 35 -2.68 -33.36 -7.71
C GLY A 35 -3.09 -32.16 -8.56
N ARG A 36 -2.98 -30.93 -8.04
CA ARG A 36 -3.29 -29.70 -8.78
C ARG A 36 -2.09 -29.26 -9.61
N LEU A 37 -2.35 -28.73 -10.80
CA LEU A 37 -1.32 -28.24 -11.70
C LEU A 37 -0.53 -27.07 -11.09
N LEU A 38 0.77 -27.28 -10.88
CA LEU A 38 1.70 -26.32 -10.28
C LEU A 38 2.54 -25.58 -11.33
N ASP A 39 3.07 -26.31 -12.33
CA ASP A 39 3.78 -25.75 -13.49
C ASP A 39 3.56 -26.64 -14.74
N GLY A 40 3.64 -26.04 -15.93
CA GLY A 40 3.58 -26.78 -17.19
C GLY A 40 2.25 -26.70 -17.94
N ARG A 41 1.40 -25.71 -17.65
CA ARG A 41 0.11 -25.50 -18.35
C ARG A 41 0.24 -25.43 -19.88
N GLY A 42 1.25 -24.71 -20.38
CA GLY A 42 1.53 -24.66 -21.82
C GLY A 42 1.98 -26.00 -22.39
N ARG A 43 2.79 -26.76 -21.64
CA ARG A 43 3.27 -28.10 -22.03
C ARG A 43 2.12 -29.11 -22.06
N LEU A 44 1.22 -29.04 -21.09
CA LEU A 44 0.01 -29.88 -21.07
C LEU A 44 -0.84 -29.66 -22.33
N ARG A 45 -1.15 -28.40 -22.66
CA ARG A 45 -1.89 -28.05 -23.89
C ARG A 45 -1.15 -28.45 -25.16
N ALA A 46 0.17 -28.28 -25.19
CA ALA A 46 0.98 -28.63 -26.34
C ALA A 46 1.10 -30.16 -26.53
N CYS A 47 1.16 -30.95 -25.45
CA CYS A 47 1.07 -32.41 -25.47
C CYS A 47 -0.28 -32.90 -26.01
N GLU A 48 -1.38 -32.30 -25.57
CA GLU A 48 -2.73 -32.57 -26.08
C GLU A 48 -2.80 -32.31 -27.60
N ALA A 49 -2.33 -31.14 -28.05
CA ALA A 49 -2.29 -30.77 -29.47
C ALA A 49 -1.32 -31.62 -30.31
N ALA A 50 -0.23 -32.13 -29.71
CA ALA A 50 0.74 -32.99 -30.37
C ALA A 50 0.36 -34.48 -30.35
N SER A 51 -0.71 -34.86 -29.62
CA SER A 51 -1.06 -36.27 -29.34
C SER A 51 0.10 -37.07 -28.70
N VAL A 52 0.84 -36.42 -27.79
CA VAL A 52 1.95 -37.01 -27.03
C VAL A 52 1.52 -37.16 -25.57
N GLU A 53 1.72 -38.35 -24.99
CA GLU A 53 1.35 -38.63 -23.60
C GLU A 53 2.15 -37.72 -22.63
N PRO A 54 1.48 -36.93 -21.76
CA PRO A 54 2.16 -36.05 -20.82
C PRO A 54 2.80 -36.81 -19.65
N ALA A 55 4.04 -36.47 -19.32
CA ALA A 55 4.71 -36.95 -18.11
C ALA A 55 4.49 -35.97 -16.95
N PHE A 56 4.15 -36.50 -15.77
CA PHE A 56 3.90 -35.72 -14.56
C PHE A 56 4.91 -36.02 -13.45
N VAL A 57 5.22 -35.01 -12.64
CA VAL A 57 6.01 -35.15 -11.40
C VAL A 57 5.32 -34.41 -10.27
N THR A 58 5.27 -35.02 -9.09
CA THR A 58 4.72 -34.38 -7.89
C THR A 58 5.81 -33.60 -7.17
N TYR A 59 5.56 -32.32 -6.89
CA TYR A 59 6.44 -31.51 -6.07
C TYR A 59 6.27 -31.85 -4.59
N GLU A 60 7.33 -32.35 -3.95
CA GLU A 60 7.32 -32.80 -2.54
C GLU A 60 7.75 -31.72 -1.53
N GLY A 61 7.96 -30.48 -1.97
CA GLY A 61 8.39 -29.39 -1.10
C GLY A 61 7.25 -28.71 -0.32
N ASN A 62 7.61 -28.05 0.78
CA ASN A 62 6.65 -27.42 1.71
C ASN A 62 6.15 -26.04 1.26
N ASP A 63 6.64 -25.50 0.13
CA ASP A 63 6.20 -24.21 -0.41
C ASP A 63 5.87 -24.30 -1.93
N PRO A 64 4.71 -24.87 -2.30
CA PRO A 64 4.28 -24.94 -3.69
C PRO A 64 4.12 -23.55 -4.34
N SER A 65 3.70 -22.55 -3.57
CA SER A 65 3.50 -21.17 -4.02
C SER A 65 4.82 -20.50 -4.41
N GLY A 66 5.83 -20.61 -3.56
CA GLY A 66 7.18 -20.13 -3.83
C GLY A 66 7.88 -20.93 -4.93
N TYR A 67 7.59 -22.23 -5.07
CA TYR A 67 8.08 -23.02 -6.20
C TYR A 67 7.50 -22.51 -7.52
N ALA A 68 6.18 -22.34 -7.62
CA ALA A 68 5.52 -21.81 -8.82
C ALA A 68 6.02 -20.41 -9.17
N LEU A 69 6.25 -19.56 -8.16
CA LEU A 69 6.85 -18.25 -8.34
C LEU A 69 8.30 -18.36 -8.85
N SER A 70 9.13 -19.22 -8.25
CA SER A 70 10.54 -19.40 -8.61
C SER A 70 10.76 -20.00 -10.00
N VAL A 71 9.91 -20.94 -10.44
CA VAL A 71 9.98 -21.57 -11.77
C VAL A 71 9.52 -20.61 -12.86
N ASN A 72 8.44 -19.86 -12.62
CA ASN A 72 7.98 -18.81 -13.54
C ASN A 72 8.95 -17.62 -13.59
N LEU A 73 9.60 -17.28 -12.46
CA LEU A 73 10.67 -16.28 -12.39
C LEU A 73 11.94 -16.70 -13.15
N ARG A 74 12.24 -18.01 -13.24
CA ARG A 74 13.44 -18.54 -13.92
C ARG A 74 13.25 -18.85 -15.41
N ARG A 75 12.03 -19.17 -15.87
CA ARG A 75 11.76 -19.52 -17.28
C ARG A 75 11.59 -18.31 -18.21
N ARG A 76 11.20 -17.16 -17.67
CA ARG A 76 11.12 -15.90 -18.41
C ARG A 76 12.23 -15.01 -17.83
N ASN A 77 13.12 -14.48 -18.67
CA ASN A 77 14.09 -13.47 -18.25
C ASN A 77 13.34 -12.22 -17.77
N ILE A 78 12.84 -12.24 -16.54
CA ILE A 78 12.15 -11.11 -15.92
C ILE A 78 13.18 -10.01 -15.79
N SER A 79 12.99 -8.95 -16.56
CA SER A 79 13.82 -7.77 -16.48
C SER A 79 13.71 -7.16 -15.09
N LYS A 80 14.74 -6.44 -14.66
CA LYS A 80 14.69 -5.66 -13.42
C LYS A 80 13.52 -4.67 -13.39
N GLY A 81 13.00 -4.26 -14.57
CA GLY A 81 11.82 -3.39 -14.68
C GLY A 81 10.52 -4.12 -14.33
N GLN A 82 10.34 -5.33 -14.86
CA GLN A 82 9.19 -6.19 -14.52
C GLN A 82 9.18 -6.54 -13.04
N ALA A 83 10.33 -6.96 -12.49
CA ALA A 83 10.45 -7.27 -11.06
C ALA A 83 10.07 -6.06 -10.19
N ALA A 84 10.54 -4.86 -10.53
CA ALA A 84 10.17 -3.64 -9.81
C ALA A 84 8.67 -3.34 -9.86
N MET A 85 8.02 -3.54 -11.02
CA MET A 85 6.58 -3.31 -11.17
C MET A 85 5.75 -4.31 -10.37
N ILE A 86 6.13 -5.60 -10.40
CA ILE A 86 5.49 -6.64 -9.59
C ILE A 86 5.59 -6.31 -8.10
N SER A 87 6.78 -5.89 -7.65
CA SER A 87 7.00 -5.47 -6.26
C SER A 87 6.16 -4.25 -5.86
N ALA A 88 6.05 -3.25 -6.74
CA ALA A 88 5.20 -2.07 -6.49
C ALA A 88 3.71 -2.44 -6.39
N LYS A 89 3.20 -3.26 -7.32
CA LYS A 89 1.80 -3.70 -7.36
C LYS A 89 1.42 -4.58 -6.16
N ALA A 90 2.31 -5.48 -5.74
CA ALA A 90 2.08 -6.32 -4.57
C ALA A 90 1.94 -5.49 -3.27
N ARG A 91 2.68 -4.37 -3.17
CA ARG A 91 2.59 -3.44 -2.03
C ARG A 91 1.31 -2.62 -2.03
N SER A 92 0.84 -2.17 -3.18
CA SER A 92 -0.41 -1.38 -3.24
C SER A 92 -1.65 -2.22 -2.92
N GLY A 93 -1.61 -3.54 -3.16
CA GLY A 93 -2.72 -4.46 -2.88
C GLY A 93 -2.70 -5.08 -1.48
N SER A 94 -1.67 -4.86 -0.68
CA SER A 94 -1.62 -5.32 0.71
C SER A 94 -2.12 -4.19 1.61
N GLU A 95 -3.26 -4.41 2.26
CA GLU A 95 -3.95 -3.50 3.20
C GLU A 95 -3.08 -3.16 4.42
N HIS A 96 -2.03 -2.36 4.23
CA HIS A 96 -1.27 -1.78 5.33
C HIS A 96 -1.81 -0.38 5.62
N PRO A 97 -2.16 -0.08 6.89
CA PRO A 97 -2.69 1.23 7.25
C PRO A 97 -1.66 2.33 6.95
N PRO A 98 -2.10 3.51 6.48
CA PRO A 98 -1.20 4.60 6.15
C PRO A 98 -0.67 5.22 7.45
N GLY A 99 0.59 4.91 7.82
CA GLY A 99 1.20 5.58 8.97
C GLY A 99 2.45 4.98 9.58
N SER A 100 2.82 3.73 9.29
CA SER A 100 4.11 3.18 9.70
C SER A 100 4.77 2.47 8.52
N ASP A 101 6.07 2.72 8.36
CA ASP A 101 7.00 1.88 7.59
C ASP A 101 7.08 2.04 6.07
N SER A 102 6.59 3.11 5.44
CA SER A 102 6.77 3.28 3.97
C SER A 102 8.24 3.21 3.52
N GLU A 103 9.18 3.72 4.33
CA GLU A 103 10.62 3.61 4.10
C GLU A 103 11.21 2.24 4.48
N GLN A 104 10.78 1.66 5.60
CA GLN A 104 11.27 0.37 6.11
C GLN A 104 10.85 -0.78 5.18
N THR A 105 9.63 -0.73 4.64
CA THR A 105 9.14 -1.68 3.62
C THR A 105 9.88 -1.51 2.29
N THR A 106 10.29 -0.28 1.91
CA THR A 106 11.01 -0.07 0.64
C THR A 106 12.45 -0.58 0.71
N ARG A 107 13.15 -0.40 1.84
CA ARG A 107 14.48 -0.97 2.07
C ARG A 107 14.43 -2.51 2.17
N SER A 108 13.48 -3.05 2.92
CA SER A 108 13.28 -4.51 3.07
C SER A 108 13.01 -5.22 1.73
N VAL A 109 12.25 -4.59 0.83
CA VAL A 109 11.97 -5.16 -0.50
C VAL A 109 13.18 -5.05 -1.43
N ALA A 110 13.96 -3.96 -1.38
CA ALA A 110 15.21 -3.85 -2.14
C ALA A 110 16.21 -4.95 -1.75
N GLU A 111 16.29 -5.29 -0.47
CA GLU A 111 17.10 -6.39 0.06
C GLU A 111 16.59 -7.76 -0.37
N GLN A 112 15.27 -7.98 -0.35
CA GLN A 112 14.66 -9.26 -0.76
C GLN A 112 14.66 -9.50 -2.28
N THR A 113 14.68 -8.44 -3.09
CA THR A 113 14.56 -8.53 -4.56
C THR A 113 15.85 -8.18 -5.31
N GLY A 114 16.84 -7.59 -4.63
CA GLY A 114 18.10 -7.13 -5.25
C GLY A 114 17.93 -5.91 -6.17
N LEU A 115 16.80 -5.19 -6.08
CA LEU A 115 16.49 -4.04 -6.93
C LEU A 115 16.95 -2.72 -6.30
N SER A 116 17.34 -1.75 -7.13
CA SER A 116 17.68 -0.41 -6.62
C SER A 116 16.43 0.34 -6.17
N LEU A 117 16.56 1.17 -5.13
CA LEU A 117 15.49 2.05 -4.65
C LEU A 117 14.95 2.96 -5.78
N GLY A 118 15.82 3.38 -6.70
CA GLY A 118 15.43 4.15 -7.88
C GLY A 118 14.48 3.39 -8.81
N ARG A 119 14.71 2.09 -9.04
CA ARG A 119 13.84 1.24 -9.89
C ARG A 119 12.45 1.07 -9.26
N ILE A 120 12.41 0.91 -7.93
CA ILE A 120 11.14 0.82 -7.17
C ILE A 120 10.39 2.16 -7.24
N SER A 121 11.09 3.28 -7.11
CA SER A 121 10.49 4.62 -7.24
C SER A 121 9.90 4.88 -8.63
N GLN A 122 10.60 4.47 -9.69
CA GLN A 122 10.07 4.51 -11.06
C GLN A 122 8.77 3.70 -11.18
N ALA A 123 8.76 2.46 -10.68
CA ALA A 123 7.58 1.60 -10.70
C ALA A 123 6.40 2.20 -9.92
N ASN A 124 6.64 2.79 -8.74
CA ASN A 124 5.62 3.49 -7.97
C ASN A 124 5.03 4.69 -8.73
N THR A 125 5.89 5.44 -9.45
CA THR A 125 5.43 6.57 -10.26
C THR A 125 4.49 6.12 -11.38
N VAL A 126 4.81 5.00 -12.04
CA VAL A 126 3.92 4.40 -13.06
C VAL A 126 2.61 3.94 -12.44
N LEU A 127 2.67 3.24 -11.29
CA LEU A 127 1.48 2.77 -10.59
C LEU A 127 0.52 3.91 -10.22
N GLN A 128 1.07 5.07 -9.84
CA GLN A 128 0.28 6.24 -9.44
C GLN A 128 -0.26 7.07 -10.62
N HIS A 129 0.50 7.20 -11.71
CA HIS A 129 0.22 8.17 -12.78
C HIS A 129 -0.02 7.56 -14.17
N ALA A 130 0.11 6.24 -14.31
CA ALA A 130 -0.13 5.50 -15.55
C ALA A 130 -0.52 4.04 -15.21
N ALA A 131 -1.61 3.86 -14.47
CA ALA A 131 -2.08 2.57 -13.98
C ALA A 131 -2.37 1.57 -15.12
N ASP A 132 -2.78 2.08 -16.28
CA ASP A 132 -3.00 1.33 -17.53
C ASP A 132 -1.73 0.68 -18.07
N LEU A 133 -0.55 1.21 -17.75
CA LEU A 133 0.75 0.68 -18.19
C LEU A 133 1.34 -0.36 -17.24
N VAL A 134 0.74 -0.59 -16.06
CA VAL A 134 1.26 -1.54 -15.06
C VAL A 134 1.27 -2.97 -15.61
N ASP A 135 0.17 -3.44 -16.18
CA ASP A 135 0.08 -4.81 -16.71
C ASP A 135 0.94 -5.03 -17.97
N PRO A 136 1.00 -4.09 -18.94
CA PRO A 136 1.97 -4.10 -20.03
C PRO A 136 3.45 -4.15 -19.57
N VAL A 137 3.79 -3.50 -18.46
CA VAL A 137 5.16 -3.59 -17.92
C VAL A 137 5.40 -4.94 -17.26
N ILE A 138 4.44 -5.47 -16.49
CA ILE A 138 4.57 -6.77 -15.81
C ILE A 138 4.71 -7.92 -16.81
N ASN A 139 3.91 -7.91 -17.88
CA ASN A 139 3.92 -8.98 -18.88
C ASN A 139 5.10 -8.87 -19.87
N GLY A 140 5.83 -7.74 -19.88
CA GLY A 140 7.00 -7.53 -20.73
C GLY A 140 6.68 -6.95 -22.12
N ALA A 141 5.43 -6.56 -22.38
CA ALA A 141 5.04 -5.87 -23.61
C ALA A 141 5.61 -4.44 -23.68
N MET A 142 5.92 -3.83 -22.52
CA MET A 142 6.53 -2.51 -22.41
C MET A 142 7.66 -2.49 -21.37
N GLY A 143 8.70 -1.71 -21.64
CA GLY A 143 9.79 -1.49 -20.68
C GLY A 143 9.39 -0.53 -19.56
N LEU A 144 9.85 -0.77 -18.33
CA LEU A 144 9.60 0.13 -17.20
C LEU A 144 10.04 1.58 -17.47
N ASP A 145 11.16 1.77 -18.18
CA ASP A 145 11.71 3.11 -18.44
C ASP A 145 10.81 3.92 -19.38
N GLU A 146 10.20 3.27 -20.37
CA GLU A 146 9.22 3.87 -21.28
C GLU A 146 7.92 4.22 -20.55
N ALA A 147 7.37 3.27 -19.78
CA ALA A 147 6.20 3.52 -18.95
C ALA A 147 6.44 4.65 -17.94
N TYR A 148 7.65 4.73 -17.39
CA TYR A 148 8.05 5.79 -16.47
C TYR A 148 8.10 7.16 -17.16
N ALA A 149 8.57 7.25 -18.41
CA ALA A 149 8.56 8.48 -19.17
C ALA A 149 7.11 9.00 -19.37
N LEU A 150 6.20 8.12 -19.78
CA LEU A 150 4.78 8.44 -19.92
C LEU A 150 4.13 8.83 -18.58
N ALA A 151 4.43 8.09 -17.50
CA ALA A 151 3.95 8.42 -16.17
C ALA A 151 4.46 9.78 -15.67
N ARG A 152 5.69 10.17 -16.03
CA ARG A 152 6.22 11.51 -15.73
C ARG A 152 5.47 12.61 -16.49
N GLU A 153 5.13 12.39 -17.76
CA GLU A 153 4.33 13.34 -18.52
C GLU A 153 2.92 13.48 -17.93
N ASN A 154 2.27 12.37 -17.58
CA ASN A 154 0.97 12.39 -16.91
C ASN A 154 1.06 13.12 -15.57
N LYS A 155 2.11 12.87 -14.79
CA LYS A 155 2.39 13.60 -13.55
C LYS A 155 2.59 15.10 -13.80
N ALA A 156 3.29 15.49 -14.86
CA ALA A 156 3.51 16.90 -15.20
C ALA A 156 2.20 17.59 -15.64
N LYS A 157 1.36 16.90 -16.43
CA LYS A 157 0.03 17.39 -16.81
C LYS A 157 -0.89 17.54 -15.61
N ALA A 158 -0.92 16.53 -14.73
CA ALA A 158 -1.69 16.55 -13.49
C ALA A 158 -1.20 17.63 -12.50
N ASN A 159 0.11 17.90 -12.48
CA ASN A 159 0.71 18.97 -11.68
C ASN A 159 0.84 20.29 -12.45
N SER A 160 0.12 20.47 -13.56
CA SER A 160 0.10 21.76 -14.24
C SER A 160 -0.44 22.84 -13.29
N ALA A 161 0.10 24.06 -13.41
CA ALA A 161 -0.28 25.16 -12.54
C ALA A 161 -1.79 25.44 -12.58
N GLU A 162 -2.43 25.24 -13.74
CA GLU A 162 -3.88 25.37 -13.91
C GLU A 162 -4.67 24.32 -13.12
N VAL A 163 -4.27 23.05 -13.20
CA VAL A 163 -4.92 21.97 -12.42
C VAL A 163 -4.73 22.19 -10.93
N GLN A 164 -3.51 22.54 -10.51
CA GLN A 164 -3.22 22.84 -9.10
C GLN A 164 -3.99 24.06 -8.59
N LEU A 165 -4.17 25.10 -9.41
CA LEU A 165 -4.97 26.27 -9.04
C LEU A 165 -6.45 25.94 -8.94
N ASN A 166 -7.01 25.17 -9.89
CA ASN A 166 -8.41 24.76 -9.83
C ASN A 166 -8.69 23.88 -8.61
N ARG A 167 -7.79 22.95 -8.30
CA ARG A 167 -7.89 22.14 -7.08
C ARG A 167 -7.81 23.00 -5.82
N LEU A 168 -6.94 24.01 -5.79
CA LEU A 168 -6.85 24.92 -4.66
C LEU A 168 -8.15 25.73 -4.50
N ARG A 169 -8.79 26.15 -5.59
CA ARG A 169 -10.10 26.83 -5.54
C ARG A 169 -11.21 25.96 -4.92
N GLU A 170 -11.16 24.65 -5.14
CA GLU A 170 -12.12 23.71 -4.55
C GLU A 170 -11.81 23.44 -3.07
N GLU A 171 -10.54 23.27 -2.72
CA GLU A 171 -10.13 22.84 -1.37
C GLU A 171 -9.92 23.99 -0.37
N ASP A 172 -9.49 25.17 -0.83
CA ASP A 172 -9.21 26.37 -0.03
C ASP A 172 -9.34 27.64 -0.91
N PRO A 173 -10.57 28.16 -1.11
CA PRO A 173 -10.83 29.30 -1.98
C PRO A 173 -10.03 30.56 -1.63
N GLU A 174 -9.80 30.81 -0.34
CA GLU A 174 -9.07 31.99 0.14
C GLU A 174 -7.59 31.94 -0.25
N LEU A 175 -6.95 30.76 -0.10
CA LEU A 175 -5.58 30.58 -0.57
C LEU A 175 -5.48 30.67 -2.10
N ALA A 176 -6.51 30.20 -2.82
CA ALA A 176 -6.54 30.35 -4.27
C ALA A 176 -6.65 31.81 -4.71
N GLU A 177 -7.45 32.62 -4.01
CA GLU A 177 -7.60 34.06 -4.28
C GLU A 177 -6.27 34.80 -4.08
N ARG A 178 -5.57 34.56 -2.96
CA ARG A 178 -4.23 35.11 -2.69
C ARG A 178 -3.21 34.74 -3.78
N VAL A 179 -3.36 33.58 -4.42
CA VAL A 179 -2.51 33.19 -5.56
C VAL A 179 -2.87 33.97 -6.83
N VAL A 180 -4.17 34.18 -7.08
CA VAL A 180 -4.65 34.96 -8.24
C VAL A 180 -4.26 36.43 -8.11
N GLU A 181 -4.30 36.99 -6.90
CA GLU A 181 -3.89 38.37 -6.59
C GLU A 181 -2.36 38.56 -6.65
N GLY A 182 -1.60 37.47 -6.67
CA GLY A 182 -0.13 37.49 -6.73
C GLY A 182 0.55 37.67 -5.36
N ASP A 183 -0.22 37.70 -4.28
CA ASP A 183 0.27 37.78 -2.90
C ASP A 183 0.98 36.48 -2.46
N LEU A 184 0.63 35.36 -3.09
CA LEU A 184 1.21 34.05 -2.79
C LEU A 184 1.52 33.27 -4.06
N THR A 185 2.60 32.49 -4.02
CA THR A 185 2.85 31.52 -5.10
C THR A 185 1.97 30.29 -4.91
N LEU A 186 1.64 29.59 -6.00
CA LEU A 186 0.88 28.34 -5.93
C LEU A 186 1.55 27.30 -5.00
N ALA A 187 2.88 27.21 -5.06
CA ALA A 187 3.65 26.35 -4.16
C ALA A 187 3.55 26.81 -2.68
N GLY A 188 3.61 28.11 -2.43
CA GLY A 188 3.43 28.69 -1.10
C GLY A 188 2.03 28.43 -0.53
N ALA A 189 1.00 28.54 -1.36
CA ALA A 189 -0.38 28.24 -0.95
C ALA A 189 -0.56 26.78 -0.55
N TRP A 190 -0.06 25.84 -1.35
CA TRP A 190 -0.11 24.43 -0.99
C TRP A 190 0.70 24.13 0.28
N ALA A 191 1.86 24.77 0.47
CA ALA A 191 2.64 24.62 1.69
C ALA A 191 1.88 25.12 2.93
N GLU A 192 1.28 26.31 2.87
CA GLU A 192 0.48 26.89 3.95
C GLU A 192 -0.71 25.98 4.30
N ARG A 193 -1.41 25.48 3.28
CA ARG A 193 -2.51 24.53 3.48
C ARG A 193 -2.04 23.23 4.14
N THR A 194 -0.94 22.65 3.64
CA THR A 194 -0.37 21.42 4.21
C THR A 194 0.00 21.63 5.68
N GLU A 195 0.60 22.76 6.03
CA GLU A 195 0.92 23.10 7.41
C GLU A 195 -0.33 23.20 8.29
N ARG A 196 -1.39 23.87 7.82
CA ARG A 196 -2.69 23.95 8.54
C ARG A 196 -3.28 22.57 8.80
N VAL A 197 -3.26 21.68 7.82
CA VAL A 197 -3.79 20.31 7.96
C VAL A 197 -2.96 19.47 8.93
N GLU A 198 -1.63 19.53 8.84
CA GLU A 198 -0.75 18.79 9.76
C GLU A 198 -0.82 19.34 11.19
N GLU A 199 -1.01 20.65 11.35
CA GLU A 199 -1.28 21.27 12.65
C GLU A 199 -2.56 20.73 13.28
N ASP A 200 -3.69 20.77 12.56
CA ASP A 200 -4.97 20.25 13.06
C ASP A 200 -4.87 18.77 13.43
N LYS A 201 -4.22 17.96 12.59
CA LYS A 201 -3.97 16.55 12.88
C LYS A 201 -3.10 16.36 14.13
N ARG A 202 -2.08 17.20 14.33
CA ARG A 202 -1.23 17.17 15.54
C ARG A 202 -2.04 17.53 16.78
N GLN A 203 -2.86 18.58 16.71
CA GLN A 203 -3.73 19.00 17.82
C GLN A 203 -4.73 17.90 18.20
N ARG A 204 -5.39 17.28 17.20
CA ARG A 204 -6.28 16.13 17.44
C ARG A 204 -5.55 14.99 18.14
N ARG A 205 -4.34 14.64 17.71
CA ARG A 205 -3.55 13.58 18.35
C ARG A 205 -3.20 13.90 19.81
N VAL A 206 -2.82 15.15 20.09
CA VAL A 206 -2.52 15.59 21.46
C VAL A 206 -3.77 15.52 22.33
N ALA A 207 -4.90 16.03 21.83
CA ALA A 207 -6.19 15.98 22.53
C ALA A 207 -6.64 14.54 22.80
N THR A 208 -6.58 13.65 21.80
CA THR A 208 -6.92 12.23 21.95
C THR A 208 -6.06 11.57 23.01
N ARG A 209 -4.73 11.74 22.96
CA ARG A 209 -3.83 11.14 23.96
C ARG A 209 -4.14 11.64 25.38
N LEU A 210 -4.40 12.93 25.54
CA LEU A 210 -4.75 13.50 26.83
C LEU A 210 -6.03 12.85 27.39
N LEU A 211 -7.07 12.69 26.56
CA LEU A 211 -8.32 12.07 26.99
C LEU A 211 -8.15 10.58 27.31
N ASP A 212 -7.38 9.85 26.50
CA ASP A 212 -7.05 8.43 26.73
C ASP A 212 -6.29 8.22 28.05
N GLU A 213 -5.43 9.17 28.43
CA GLU A 213 -4.67 9.12 29.68
C GLU A 213 -5.51 9.48 30.91
N LEU A 214 -6.54 10.33 30.76
CA LEU A 214 -7.30 10.88 31.89
C LEU A 214 -8.62 10.16 32.16
N VAL A 215 -9.42 9.89 31.12
CA VAL A 215 -10.82 9.46 31.28
C VAL A 215 -10.94 8.01 31.77
N PRO A 216 -10.24 7.01 31.19
CA PRO A 216 -10.36 5.63 31.65
C PRO A 216 -9.94 5.42 33.12
N PRO A 217 -8.82 5.98 33.62
CA PRO A 217 -8.47 5.86 35.03
C PRO A 217 -9.51 6.50 35.96
N LEU A 218 -10.07 7.65 35.58
CA LEU A 218 -11.11 8.32 36.35
C LEU A 218 -12.39 7.46 36.43
N ALA A 219 -12.78 6.86 35.31
CA ALA A 219 -13.91 5.92 35.26
C ALA A 219 -13.67 4.68 36.14
N GLN A 220 -12.46 4.10 36.09
CA GLN A 220 -12.08 2.95 36.92
C GLN A 220 -12.01 3.27 38.42
N ALA A 221 -11.71 4.53 38.78
CA ALA A 221 -11.69 4.95 40.18
C ALA A 221 -13.10 5.00 40.82
N ARG A 222 -14.17 5.01 40.01
CA ARG A 222 -15.55 5.01 40.50
C ARG A 222 -15.82 3.81 41.43
N GLY A 223 -16.33 4.09 42.64
CA GLY A 223 -16.67 3.06 43.63
C GLY A 223 -15.48 2.46 44.37
N THR A 224 -14.25 2.87 44.04
CA THR A 224 -13.04 2.45 44.77
C THR A 224 -12.80 3.31 46.02
N ARG A 225 -11.83 2.90 46.86
CA ARG A 225 -11.38 3.71 48.02
C ARG A 225 -10.39 4.82 47.66
N THR A 226 -10.05 5.00 46.38
CA THR A 226 -9.02 5.95 45.93
C THR A 226 -9.31 7.37 46.41
N PHE A 227 -10.56 7.84 46.28
CA PHE A 227 -10.92 9.20 46.70
C PHE A 227 -10.84 9.41 48.22
N ALA A 228 -11.24 8.40 49.01
CA ALA A 228 -11.19 8.47 50.48
C ALA A 228 -9.76 8.38 51.05
N ARG A 229 -8.80 7.92 50.24
CA ARG A 229 -7.38 7.83 50.60
C ARG A 229 -6.56 9.02 50.11
N TYR A 230 -7.20 9.99 49.46
CA TYR A 230 -6.51 11.20 49.03
C TYR A 230 -5.97 11.96 50.24
N ASP A 231 -4.66 12.21 50.23
CA ASP A 231 -3.97 12.98 51.26
C ASP A 231 -3.20 14.13 50.58
N PRO A 232 -3.59 15.40 50.82
CA PRO A 232 -2.93 16.58 50.30
C PRO A 232 -1.42 16.63 50.56
N ALA A 233 -0.92 15.98 51.62
CA ALA A 233 0.50 15.99 51.97
C ALA A 233 1.39 15.35 50.90
N PHE A 234 0.85 14.48 50.05
CA PHE A 234 1.58 13.82 48.96
C PHE A 234 1.36 14.49 47.59
N ALA A 235 0.73 15.67 47.52
CA ALA A 235 0.43 16.32 46.25
C ALA A 235 1.65 17.03 45.65
N GLY A 236 2.04 16.67 44.42
CA GLY A 236 3.23 17.22 43.73
C GLY A 236 3.02 18.55 42.99
N SER A 237 1.78 18.93 42.67
CA SER A 237 1.45 20.13 41.88
C SER A 237 0.36 20.98 42.54
N GLY A 238 0.27 20.91 43.86
CA GLY A 238 -0.78 21.53 44.67
C GLY A 238 -1.94 20.57 44.99
N PRO A 239 -2.67 20.81 46.09
CA PRO A 239 -3.75 19.91 46.50
C PRO A 239 -4.98 20.04 45.59
N ILE A 240 -5.68 18.92 45.37
CA ILE A 240 -6.98 18.88 44.70
C ILE A 240 -7.99 19.56 45.61
N THR A 241 -8.66 20.58 45.09
CA THR A 241 -9.68 21.35 45.84
C THR A 241 -11.10 20.96 45.40
N ARG A 242 -12.10 21.39 46.16
CA ARG A 242 -13.51 21.26 45.76
C ARG A 242 -13.81 21.99 44.46
N GLU A 243 -13.17 23.14 44.24
CA GLU A 243 -13.30 23.92 43.01
C GLU A 243 -12.74 23.15 41.81
N THR A 244 -11.55 22.55 41.94
CA THR A 244 -10.96 21.70 40.90
C THR A 244 -11.87 20.52 40.53
N ILE A 245 -12.51 19.89 41.52
CA ILE A 245 -13.47 18.79 41.28
C ILE A 245 -14.71 19.31 40.53
N ALA A 246 -15.25 20.48 40.93
CA ALA A 246 -16.41 21.08 40.26
C ALA A 246 -16.13 21.42 38.78
N HIS A 247 -14.94 21.96 38.48
CA HIS A 247 -14.50 22.20 37.11
C HIS A 247 -14.36 20.89 36.33
N ALA A 248 -13.77 19.85 36.92
CA ALA A 248 -13.66 18.55 36.28
C ALA A 248 -15.02 17.92 35.96
N MET A 249 -16.01 18.04 36.86
CA MET A 249 -17.38 17.58 36.60
C MET A 249 -18.05 18.33 35.44
N THR A 250 -17.84 19.64 35.36
CA THR A 250 -18.33 20.47 34.25
C THR A 250 -17.68 20.05 32.93
N ALA A 251 -16.35 19.88 32.91
CA ALA A 251 -15.61 19.44 31.73
C ALA A 251 -16.05 18.04 31.25
N LEU A 252 -16.36 17.10 32.15
CA LEU A 252 -16.90 15.80 31.78
C LEU A 252 -18.30 15.90 31.14
N THR A 253 -19.10 16.87 31.57
CA THR A 253 -20.43 17.12 31.00
C THR A 253 -20.31 17.72 29.60
N GLU A 254 -19.41 18.69 29.40
CA GLU A 254 -19.10 19.25 28.08
C GLU A 254 -18.54 18.19 27.14
N MET A 255 -17.66 17.31 27.65
CA MET A 255 -17.13 16.19 26.89
C MET A 255 -18.24 15.24 26.43
N ASP A 256 -19.18 14.87 27.32
CA ASP A 256 -20.33 14.02 26.97
C ASP A 256 -21.19 14.68 25.87
N GLN A 257 -21.44 15.98 25.97
CA GLN A 257 -22.14 16.74 24.92
C GLN A 257 -21.42 16.66 23.57
N VAL A 258 -20.10 16.84 23.54
CA VAL A 258 -19.30 16.71 22.30
C VAL A 258 -19.39 15.30 21.72
N TRP A 259 -19.43 14.26 22.57
CA TRP A 259 -19.63 12.88 22.13
C TRP A 259 -20.99 12.68 21.48
N GLN A 260 -22.05 13.21 22.08
CA GLN A 260 -23.41 13.16 21.53
C GLN A 260 -23.53 13.91 20.20
N GLU A 261 -23.00 15.14 20.13
CA GLU A 261 -23.04 15.95 18.91
C GLU A 261 -22.29 15.30 17.74
N ARG A 262 -21.25 14.52 18.04
CA ARG A 262 -20.40 13.84 17.05
C ARG A 262 -20.77 12.38 16.82
N ASP A 263 -21.80 11.87 17.48
CA ASP A 263 -22.22 10.46 17.43
C ASP A 263 -21.06 9.50 17.71
N LEU A 264 -20.26 9.82 18.73
CA LEU A 264 -19.13 9.01 19.16
C LEU A 264 -19.60 7.89 20.13
N PRO A 265 -18.97 6.70 20.07
CA PRO A 265 -19.34 5.56 20.91
C PRO A 265 -18.97 5.75 22.39
#